data_AF-A0A524LUN7-F1
#
_entry.id   AF-A0A524LUN7-F1
#
_cell.length_a   1.000
_cell.length_b   1.000
_cell.length_c   1.000
_cell.angle_alpha   90.00
_cell.angle_beta   90.00
_cell.angle_gamma   90.00
#
_symmetry.space_group_name_H-M   'P 1'
#
loop_
_entity.id
_entity.type
_entity.pdbx_description
1 polymer ?
#
loop_
_entity_poly.entity_id
_entity_poly.type
_entity_poly.pdbx_seq_one_letter_code
_entity_poly.pdbx_strand_id
1 'polypeptide(L)'
;MVLLDKKILIGGLAMIIAGIVLTVVSAEQPSGQCGMSEEEIIDLMIAEDQNQAYRLLSGILIGIGFLLVLISFGARRKKDSVKRTEKKPAEQ
;
A
#
# COMPACT_ATOMS: atom_id res chain seq x y z
N MET A 1 -23.65 -7.93 -9.82
CA MET A 1 -22.46 -8.57 -9.22
C MET A 1 -21.29 -7.61 -9.37
N VAL A 2 -20.71 -7.17 -8.25
CA VAL A 2 -19.51 -6.31 -8.27
C VAL A 2 -18.37 -7.10 -8.92
N LEU A 3 -17.78 -6.57 -10.00
CA LEU A 3 -16.57 -7.15 -10.60
C LEU A 3 -15.39 -6.77 -9.71
N LEU A 4 -15.04 -7.66 -8.78
CA LEU A 4 -13.94 -7.49 -7.84
C LEU A 4 -12.87 -8.53 -8.12
N ASP A 5 -11.63 -8.10 -8.36
CA ASP A 5 -10.49 -9.02 -8.34
C ASP A 5 -10.13 -9.32 -6.88
N LYS A 6 -10.68 -10.43 -6.36
CA LYS A 6 -10.44 -10.87 -4.98
C LYS A 6 -8.97 -11.06 -4.66
N LYS A 7 -8.12 -11.46 -5.63
CA LYS A 7 -6.70 -11.70 -5.37
C LYS A 7 -5.95 -10.40 -5.13
N ILE A 8 -6.22 -9.40 -5.98
CA ILE A 8 -5.63 -8.06 -5.84
C ILE A 8 -6.15 -7.38 -4.57
N LEU A 9 -7.45 -7.52 -4.26
CA LEU A 9 -8.03 -6.99 -3.03
C LEU A 9 -7.35 -7.57 -1.78
N ILE A 10 -7.21 -8.90 -1.70
CA ILE A 10 -6.58 -9.57 -0.55
C ILE A 10 -5.13 -9.12 -0.39
N GLY A 11 -4.37 -9.00 -1.49
CA GLY A 11 -2.99 -8.50 -1.46
C GLY A 11 -2.91 -7.05 -0.97
N GLY A 12 -3.78 -6.17 -1.47
CA GLY A 12 -3.84 -4.79 -1.03
C GLY A 12 -4.21 -4.65 0.46
N LEU A 13 -5.19 -5.44 0.92
CA LEU A 13 -5.60 -5.44 2.32
C LEU A 13 -4.50 -5.98 3.24
N ALA A 14 -3.80 -7.04 2.84
CA ALA A 14 -2.65 -7.58 3.59
C ALA A 14 -1.52 -6.55 3.72
N MET A 15 -1.22 -5.80 2.64
CA MET A 15 -0.24 -4.72 2.65
C MET A 15 -0.63 -3.58 3.60
N ILE A 16 -1.91 -3.19 3.61
CA ILE A 16 -2.41 -2.17 4.54
C ILE A 16 -2.26 -2.64 5.99
N ILE A 17 -2.66 -3.87 6.30
CA ILE A 17 -2.53 -4.44 7.65
C ILE A 17 -1.07 -4.45 8.10
N ALA A 18 -0.16 -4.93 7.24
CA ALA A 18 1.27 -4.92 7.54
C ALA A 18 1.80 -3.51 7.80
N GLY A 19 1.41 -2.53 6.98
CA GLY A 19 1.76 -1.14 7.18
C GLY A 19 1.24 -0.57 8.51
N ILE A 20 -0.01 -0.85 8.88
CA ILE A 20 -0.59 -0.45 10.18
C ILE A 20 0.19 -1.06 11.34
N VAL A 21 0.54 -2.35 11.27
CA VAL A 21 1.35 -3.02 12.30
C VAL A 21 2.71 -2.32 12.44
N LEU A 22 3.39 -2.03 11.33
CA LEU A 22 4.65 -1.29 11.36
C LEU A 22 4.51 0.11 11.98
N THR A 23 3.44 0.84 11.66
CA THR A 23 3.17 2.15 12.26
C THR A 23 2.99 2.06 13.78
N VAL A 24 2.29 1.03 14.28
CA VAL A 24 2.07 0.84 15.72
C VAL A 24 3.37 0.46 16.43
N VAL A 25 4.17 -0.43 15.85
CA VAL A 25 5.46 -0.85 16.44
C VAL A 25 6.48 0.29 16.46
N SER A 26 6.43 1.18 15.46
CA SER A 26 7.35 2.33 15.32
C SER A 26 6.75 3.62 15.88
N ALA A 27 5.74 3.53 16.76
CA ALA A 27 5.06 4.69 17.32
C ALA A 27 5.89 5.39 18.39
N GLU A 28 6.76 4.65 19.09
CA GLU A 28 7.64 5.20 20.11
C GLU A 28 8.76 6.01 19.47
N GLN A 29 8.84 7.31 19.78
CA GLN A 29 9.90 8.18 19.29
C GLN A 29 11.03 8.24 20.31
N PRO A 30 12.29 7.97 19.91
CA PRO A 30 13.43 8.28 20.76
C PRO A 30 13.43 9.78 21.04
N SER A 31 13.68 10.16 22.30
CA SER A 31 13.65 11.56 22.75
C SER A 31 14.96 11.92 23.44
N GLY A 32 15.59 13.00 22.99
CA GLY A 32 16.81 13.51 23.62
C GLY A 32 16.56 14.03 25.04
N GLN A 33 17.55 13.89 25.93
CA GLN A 33 17.53 14.39 27.29
C GLN A 33 18.68 15.39 27.51
N CYS A 34 18.48 16.40 28.35
CA CYS A 34 19.54 17.35 28.69
C CYS A 34 20.66 16.63 29.46
N GLY A 35 21.91 16.80 29.02
CA GLY A 35 23.08 16.21 29.68
C GLY A 35 23.65 14.96 28.99
N MET A 36 23.16 14.60 27.80
CA MET A 36 23.76 13.54 26.98
C MET A 36 25.19 13.89 26.53
N SER A 37 26.08 12.91 26.60
CA SER A 37 27.41 12.95 26.00
C SER A 37 27.33 12.92 24.46
N GLU A 38 28.43 13.27 23.78
CA GLU A 38 28.48 13.26 22.32
C GLU A 38 28.16 11.88 21.71
N GLU A 39 28.56 10.79 22.38
CA GLU A 39 28.26 9.42 21.94
C GLU A 39 26.76 9.11 22.06
N GLU A 40 26.12 9.49 23.16
CA GLU A 40 24.68 9.28 23.37
C GLU A 40 23.83 10.10 22.38
N ILE A 41 24.31 11.27 21.97
CA ILE A 41 23.67 12.08 20.92
C ILE A 41 23.72 11.36 19.57
N ILE A 42 24.86 10.77 19.21
CA ILE A 42 25.01 10.04 17.95
C ILE A 42 24.08 8.82 17.93
N ASP A 43 24.03 8.05 19.01
CA ASP A 43 23.14 6.90 19.12
C ASP A 43 21.66 7.31 19.03
N LEU A 44 21.28 8.43 19.66
CA LEU A 44 19.94 8.98 19.54
C LEU A 44 19.62 9.37 18.09
N MET A 45 20.54 10.06 17.40
CA MET A 45 20.35 10.46 15.99
C MET A 45 20.17 9.24 15.08
N ILE A 46 20.92 8.17 15.32
CA ILE A 46 20.78 6.91 14.56
C ILE A 46 19.40 6.29 14.83
N ALA A 47 18.96 6.27 16.09
CA ALA A 47 17.65 5.73 16.45
C ALA A 47 16.49 6.55 15.85
N GLU A 48 16.62 7.88 15.83
CA GLU A 48 15.65 8.78 15.19
C GLU A 48 15.56 8.53 13.69
N ASP A 49 16.69 8.42 12.99
CA ASP A 49 16.74 8.16 11.56
C ASP A 49 16.12 6.81 11.20
N GLN A 50 16.44 5.76 11.95
CA GLN A 50 15.83 4.44 11.78
C GLN A 50 14.32 4.49 11.98
N ASN A 51 13.85 5.16 13.04
CA ASN A 51 12.42 5.27 13.31
C ASN A 51 11.69 6.08 12.22
N GLN A 52 12.33 7.13 11.69
CA GLN A 52 11.83 7.88 10.56
C GLN A 52 11.73 7.02 9.29
N ALA A 53 12.74 6.17 9.03
CA ALA A 53 12.72 5.23 7.92
C ALA A 53 11.56 4.21 8.06
N TYR A 54 11.31 3.68 9.26
CA TYR A 54 10.16 2.78 9.49
C TYR A 54 8.82 3.49 9.29
N ARG A 55 8.68 4.74 9.73
CA ARG A 55 7.49 5.56 9.46
C ARG A 55 7.26 5.74 7.97
N LEU A 56 8.30 6.10 7.22
CA LEU A 56 8.22 6.24 5.76
C LEU A 56 7.80 4.92 5.10
N LEU A 57 8.45 3.81 5.49
CA LEU A 57 8.14 2.48 4.98
C LEU A 57 6.68 2.11 5.26
N SER A 58 6.19 2.34 6.47
CA SER A 58 4.80 2.07 6.85
C SER A 58 3.80 2.87 6.00
N GLY A 59 4.09 4.15 5.74
CA GLY A 59 3.28 5.01 4.89
C GLY A 59 3.24 4.54 3.43
N ILE A 60 4.38 4.12 2.88
CA ILE A 60 4.46 3.58 1.52
C ILE A 60 3.67 2.26 1.41
N LEU A 61 3.79 1.36 2.39
CA LEU A 61 3.05 0.09 2.45
C LEU A 61 1.53 0.34 2.44
N ILE A 62 1.06 1.26 3.27
CA ILE A 62 -0.35 1.65 3.33
C ILE A 62 -0.78 2.29 2.00
N GLY A 63 0.02 3.20 1.46
CA GLY A 63 -0.29 3.90 0.20
C GLY A 63 -0.39 2.93 -0.99
N ILE A 64 0.57 2.03 -1.15
CA ILE A 64 0.55 1.01 -2.21
C ILE A 64 -0.59 0.01 -1.97
N GLY A 65 -0.79 -0.43 -0.72
CA GLY A 65 -1.89 -1.34 -0.37
C GLY A 65 -3.26 -0.73 -0.69
N PHE A 66 -3.45 0.55 -0.37
CA PHE A 66 -4.66 1.30 -0.70
C PHE A 66 -4.86 1.43 -2.22
N LEU A 67 -3.80 1.71 -2.98
CA LEU A 67 -3.86 1.75 -4.43
C LEU A 67 -4.29 0.40 -5.03
N LEU A 68 -3.76 -0.71 -4.53
CA LEU A 68 -4.17 -2.06 -4.96
C LEU A 68 -5.64 -2.33 -4.66
N VAL A 69 -6.13 -1.90 -3.49
CA VAL A 69 -7.56 -1.99 -3.14
C VAL A 69 -8.39 -1.21 -4.16
N LEU A 70 -8.03 0.04 -4.50
CA LEU A 70 -8.78 0.83 -5.50
C LEU A 70 -8.81 0.15 -6.89
N ILE A 71 -7.67 -0.35 -7.35
CA ILE A 71 -7.57 -1.03 -8.65
C ILE A 71 -8.38 -2.33 -8.65
N SER A 72 -8.48 -3.03 -7.51
CA SER A 72 -9.27 -4.26 -7.40
C SER A 72 -10.77 -4.05 -7.63
N PHE A 73 -11.31 -2.86 -7.30
CA PHE A 73 -12.67 -2.43 -7.63
C PHE A 73 -12.77 -1.81 -9.03
N GLY A 74 -11.72 -1.12 -9.49
CA GLY A 74 -11.66 -0.45 -10.79
C GLY A 74 -11.35 -1.37 -11.98
N ALA A 75 -10.95 -2.62 -11.74
CA ALA A 75 -10.62 -3.63 -12.76
C ALA A 75 -11.86 -4.18 -13.48
N ARG A 76 -12.69 -3.31 -14.04
CA ARG A 76 -13.62 -3.66 -15.12
C ARG A 76 -12.77 -3.98 -16.35
N ARG A 77 -12.36 -5.25 -16.52
CA ARG A 77 -11.95 -5.73 -17.84
C ARG A 77 -13.15 -5.56 -18.76
N LYS A 78 -13.12 -4.55 -19.64
CA LYS A 78 -13.89 -4.56 -20.88
C LYS A 78 -13.50 -5.81 -21.65
N LYS A 79 -14.20 -6.91 -21.43
CA LYS A 79 -14.13 -8.09 -22.31
C LYS A 79 -15.49 -8.53 -22.83
N ASP A 80 -16.59 -7.81 -22.54
CA ASP A 80 -17.90 -8.25 -23.00
C ASP A 80 -18.91 -7.11 -23.20
N SER A 81 -18.65 -6.22 -24.16
CA SER A 81 -19.74 -5.40 -24.72
C SER A 81 -19.50 -5.00 -26.17
N VAL A 82 -19.00 -5.93 -26.99
CA VAL A 82 -19.38 -6.03 -28.41
C VAL A 82 -19.22 -7.51 -28.76
N LYS A 83 -20.26 -8.33 -28.56
CA LYS A 83 -20.45 -9.45 -29.49
C LYS A 83 -20.54 -8.76 -30.84
N ARG A 84 -19.49 -8.83 -31.66
CA ARG A 84 -19.59 -8.46 -33.07
C ARG A 84 -20.66 -9.39 -33.62
N THR A 85 -21.87 -8.87 -33.75
CA THR A 85 -22.86 -9.44 -34.66
C THR A 85 -22.22 -9.30 -36.04
N GLU A 86 -21.51 -10.34 -36.46
CA GLU A 86 -21.19 -10.54 -37.86
C GLU A 86 -22.53 -10.44 -38.59
N LYS A 87 -22.74 -9.34 -39.31
CA LYS A 87 -23.77 -9.30 -40.33
C LYS A 87 -23.36 -10.39 -41.33
N LYS A 88 -24.12 -11.50 -41.36
CA LYS A 88 -24.02 -12.45 -42.46
C LYS A 88 -24.08 -11.67 -43.77
N PRO A 89 -23.23 -11.98 -44.77
CA PRO A 89 -23.34 -11.36 -46.08
C PRO A 89 -24.74 -11.67 -46.62
N ALA A 90 -25.41 -10.65 -47.15
CA ALA A 90 -26.60 -10.86 -47.96
C ALA A 90 -26.13 -11.59 -49.22
N GLU A 91 -26.28 -12.91 -49.23
CA GLU A 91 -26.37 -13.66 -50.45
C GLU A 91 -27.75 -13.36 -51.04
N GLN A 92 -27.72 -12.86 -52.27
CA GLN A 92 -28.81 -12.76 -53.26
C GLN A 92 -29.68 -11.50 -53.21
#